data_AF-A0A2G9TKK0-F1
#
_entry.id   AF-A0A2G9TKK0-F1
#
_cell.length_a   1.000
_cell.length_b   1.000
_cell.length_c   1.000
_cell.angle_alpha   90.00
_cell.angle_beta   90.00
_cell.angle_gamma   90.00
#
_symmetry.space_group_name_H-M   'P 1'
#
loop_
_entity.id
_entity.type
_entity.pdbx_description
1 polymer ?
#
loop_
_entity_poly.entity_id
_entity_poly.type
_entity_poly.pdbx_seq_one_letter_code
_entity_poly.pdbx_strand_id
1 'polypeptide(L)'
;VTFNGEPAIKPKDEMYMQTLGSPFPSFNEYAMVNELYRCKELCKPDTSAKCENGGYPHPRDCTKCICPTGYGGVLCNERPSGCGKTVQASSNWTDLVDILNISDDDPNEYTMCNYWIEEETDDKRRRIEDLLERQ
;
A
#
# COMPACT_ATOMS: atom_id res chain seq x y z
N VAL A 1 -1.83 -15.50 -13.93
CA VAL A 1 -1.69 -16.84 -14.54
C VAL A 1 -2.86 -17.09 -15.49
N THR A 2 -2.64 -17.64 -16.68
CA THR A 2 -3.70 -17.98 -17.65
C THR A 2 -4.34 -19.34 -17.31
N PHE A 3 -5.48 -19.66 -17.95
CA PHE A 3 -6.21 -20.92 -17.73
C PHE A 3 -5.38 -22.20 -17.97
N ASN A 4 -4.28 -22.10 -18.72
CA ASN A 4 -3.35 -23.21 -18.98
C ASN A 4 -2.16 -23.25 -18.01
N GLY A 5 -2.15 -22.45 -16.94
CA GLY A 5 -1.09 -22.44 -15.93
C GLY A 5 0.16 -21.66 -16.33
N GLU A 6 0.16 -20.98 -17.48
CA GLU A 6 1.29 -20.18 -17.94
C GLU A 6 1.20 -18.70 -17.51
N PRO A 7 2.32 -17.96 -17.52
CA PRO A 7 2.31 -16.51 -17.41
C PRO A 7 1.51 -15.86 -18.54
N ALA A 8 0.64 -14.90 -18.21
CA ALA A 8 -0.15 -14.16 -19.22
C ALA A 8 0.71 -13.26 -20.11
N ILE A 9 1.89 -12.88 -19.62
CA ILE A 9 2.89 -12.07 -20.32
C ILE A 9 4.24 -12.73 -20.07
N LYS A 10 5.04 -12.94 -21.11
CA LYS A 10 6.44 -13.38 -21.03
C LYS A 10 7.33 -12.34 -21.72
N PRO A 11 8.44 -11.89 -21.12
CA PRO A 11 9.40 -11.03 -21.78
C PRO A 11 10.15 -11.81 -22.86
N LYS A 12 10.77 -11.09 -23.80
CA LYS A 12 11.59 -11.71 -24.84
C LYS A 12 12.82 -12.44 -24.25
N ASP A 13 13.39 -11.88 -23.19
CA ASP A 13 14.48 -12.48 -22.42
C ASP A 13 13.94 -12.88 -21.05
N GLU A 14 13.97 -14.18 -20.75
CA GLU A 14 13.40 -14.76 -19.54
C GLU A 14 14.05 -14.26 -18.25
N MET A 15 15.30 -13.76 -18.30
CA MET A 15 15.95 -13.16 -17.12
C MET A 15 15.22 -11.90 -16.63
N TYR A 16 14.37 -11.30 -17.46
CA TYR A 16 13.57 -10.13 -17.13
C TYR A 16 12.16 -10.46 -16.64
N MET A 17 11.83 -11.74 -16.40
CA MET A 17 10.52 -12.14 -15.85
C MET A 17 10.17 -11.37 -14.58
N GLN A 18 11.13 -11.22 -13.66
CA GLN A 18 10.94 -10.48 -12.40
C GLN A 18 11.03 -8.95 -12.54
N THR A 19 11.20 -8.44 -13.76
CA THR A 19 11.16 -6.99 -14.04
C THR A 19 9.86 -6.57 -14.72
N LEU A 20 8.94 -7.51 -14.96
CA LEU A 20 7.63 -7.25 -15.55
C LEU A 20 6.70 -6.57 -14.53
N GLY A 21 7.04 -5.34 -14.14
CA GLY A 21 6.25 -4.53 -13.22
C GLY A 21 6.21 -5.09 -11.80
N SER A 22 5.27 -4.57 -11.02
CA SER A 22 4.99 -5.02 -9.66
C SER A 22 3.92 -6.13 -9.69
N PRO A 23 3.97 -7.11 -8.77
CA PRO A 23 2.89 -8.09 -8.60
C PRO A 23 1.55 -7.44 -8.25
N PHE A 24 1.57 -6.18 -7.79
CA PHE A 24 0.40 -5.40 -7.42
C PHE A 24 0.28 -4.11 -8.24
N PRO A 25 -0.95 -3.71 -8.60
CA PRO A 25 -1.22 -2.35 -9.02
C PRO A 25 -0.88 -1.38 -7.90
N SER A 26 -0.05 -0.39 -8.21
CA SER A 26 0.28 0.76 -7.38
C SER A 26 -0.94 1.66 -7.15
N PHE A 27 -0.87 2.48 -6.08
CA PHE A 27 -1.88 3.52 -5.82
C PHE A 27 -2.17 4.41 -7.02
N ASN A 28 -1.12 4.79 -7.74
CA ASN A 28 -1.25 5.69 -8.86
C ASN A 28 -2.04 5.06 -10.01
N GLU A 29 -1.92 3.75 -10.23
CA GLU A 29 -2.66 3.07 -11.29
C GLU A 29 -4.17 3.12 -11.03
N TYR A 30 -4.62 2.75 -9.83
CA TYR A 30 -6.04 2.83 -9.53
C TYR A 30 -6.53 4.27 -9.33
N ALA A 31 -5.71 5.17 -8.80
CA ALA A 31 -6.07 6.59 -8.69
C ALA A 31 -6.24 7.23 -10.07
N MET A 32 -5.41 6.87 -11.05
CA MET A 32 -5.50 7.34 -12.44
C MET A 32 -6.75 6.78 -13.14
N VAL A 33 -7.06 5.50 -12.97
CA VAL A 33 -8.29 4.92 -13.51
C VAL A 33 -9.53 5.60 -12.90
N ASN A 34 -9.55 5.80 -11.58
CA ASN A 34 -10.64 6.49 -10.90
C ASN A 34 -10.76 7.97 -11.29
N GLU A 35 -9.65 8.62 -11.64
CA GLU A 35 -9.66 9.96 -12.23
C GLU A 35 -10.31 9.95 -13.61
N LEU A 36 -9.83 9.07 -14.50
CA LEU A 36 -10.28 8.97 -15.89
C LEU A 36 -11.79 8.73 -16.00
N TYR A 37 -12.34 7.89 -15.13
CA TYR A 37 -13.78 7.59 -15.06
C TYR A 37 -14.56 8.48 -14.09
N ARG A 38 -13.96 9.57 -13.58
CA ARG A 38 -14.59 10.56 -12.70
C ARG A 38 -15.17 9.98 -11.41
N CYS A 39 -14.64 8.86 -10.94
CA CYS A 39 -15.07 8.25 -9.68
C CYS A 39 -14.81 9.18 -8.48
N LYS A 40 -13.73 9.97 -8.52
CA LYS A 40 -13.39 10.91 -7.44
C LYS A 40 -14.40 12.06 -7.29
N GLU A 41 -15.19 12.34 -8.32
CA GLU A 41 -16.21 13.39 -8.33
C GLU A 41 -17.56 12.94 -7.74
N LEU A 42 -17.75 11.63 -7.52
CA LEU A 42 -19.02 11.08 -7.01
C LEU A 42 -19.33 11.53 -5.58
N CYS A 43 -18.30 11.88 -4.82
CA CYS A 43 -18.41 12.30 -3.43
C CYS A 43 -18.38 13.83 -3.32
N LYS A 44 -19.36 14.40 -2.60
CA LYS A 44 -19.45 15.85 -2.38
C LYS A 44 -18.30 16.33 -1.49
N PRO A 45 -17.47 17.29 -1.91
CA PRO A 45 -16.29 17.71 -1.14
C PRO A 45 -16.59 18.14 0.30
N ASP A 46 -17.73 18.78 0.56
CA ASP A 46 -18.04 19.36 1.87
C ASP A 46 -18.52 18.36 2.93
N THR A 47 -19.13 17.25 2.49
CA THR A 47 -19.73 16.25 3.39
C THR A 47 -18.95 14.94 3.44
N SER A 48 -17.92 14.81 2.61
CA SER A 48 -17.13 13.58 2.50
C SER A 48 -15.93 13.61 3.43
N ALA A 49 -15.37 12.42 3.67
CA ALA A 49 -14.13 12.24 4.42
C ALA A 49 -13.00 13.15 3.88
N LYS A 50 -12.28 13.80 4.81
CA LYS A 50 -11.11 14.62 4.50
C LYS A 50 -9.88 13.73 4.52
N CYS A 51 -9.60 13.10 3.38
CA CYS A 51 -8.50 12.17 3.23
C CYS A 51 -7.15 12.90 3.32
N GLU A 52 -6.24 12.35 4.11
CA GLU A 52 -4.87 12.81 4.24
C GLU A 52 -3.95 12.06 3.27
N ASN A 53 -2.69 12.51 3.22
CA ASN A 53 -1.60 11.77 2.60
C ASN A 53 -1.79 11.42 1.11
N GLY A 54 -2.64 12.16 0.41
CA GLY A 54 -2.93 11.92 -1.01
C GLY A 54 -4.02 10.89 -1.28
N GLY A 55 -4.72 10.40 -0.24
CA GLY A 55 -5.93 9.60 -0.41
C GLY A 55 -7.10 10.40 -1.00
N TYR A 56 -8.15 9.70 -1.42
CA TYR A 56 -9.39 10.32 -1.91
C TYR A 56 -10.63 9.58 -1.42
N PRO A 57 -11.80 10.24 -1.34
CA PRO A 57 -13.02 9.63 -0.83
C PRO A 57 -13.40 8.37 -1.63
N HIS A 58 -13.81 7.33 -0.92
CA HIS A 58 -14.21 6.08 -1.55
C HIS A 58 -15.51 6.29 -2.34
N PRO A 59 -15.56 6.02 -3.68
CA PRO A 59 -16.67 6.41 -4.55
C PRO A 59 -18.02 5.74 -4.23
N ARG A 60 -17.99 4.61 -3.50
CA ARG A 60 -19.20 3.91 -3.03
C ARG A 60 -19.55 4.20 -1.57
N ASP A 61 -18.68 4.90 -0.85
CA ASP A 61 -18.82 5.18 0.58
C ASP A 61 -18.00 6.42 0.93
N CYS A 62 -18.60 7.59 0.73
CA CYS A 62 -17.92 8.88 0.89
C CYS A 62 -17.50 9.21 2.34
N THR A 63 -17.81 8.35 3.31
CA THR A 63 -17.44 8.51 4.72
C THR A 63 -16.05 7.98 5.05
N LYS A 64 -15.40 7.30 4.11
CA LYS A 64 -14.03 6.78 4.24
C LYS A 64 -13.20 7.05 2.99
N CYS A 65 -11.90 6.84 3.11
CA CYS A 65 -10.94 7.08 2.05
C CYS A 65 -10.42 5.80 1.41
N ILE A 66 -10.05 5.90 0.13
CA ILE A 66 -9.11 4.99 -0.51
C ILE A 66 -7.72 5.55 -0.25
N CYS A 67 -6.87 4.76 0.40
CA CYS A 67 -5.56 5.18 0.85
C CYS A 67 -4.44 4.75 -0.11
N PRO A 68 -3.37 5.56 -0.24
CA PRO A 68 -2.12 5.09 -0.78
C PRO A 68 -1.56 3.94 0.04
N THR A 69 -0.76 3.10 -0.62
CA THR A 69 0.03 2.07 0.05
C THR A 69 0.80 2.69 1.22
N GLY A 70 0.93 1.94 2.32
CA GLY A 70 1.55 2.46 3.54
C GLY A 70 0.64 3.29 4.44
N TYR A 71 -0.61 3.59 4.05
CA TYR A 71 -1.58 4.33 4.85
C TYR A 71 -2.92 3.62 4.98
N GLY A 72 -3.56 3.82 6.14
CA GLY A 72 -4.84 3.23 6.49
C GLY A 72 -5.64 4.12 7.41
N GLY A 73 -6.63 3.51 8.06
CA GLY A 73 -7.64 4.26 8.81
C GLY A 73 -8.68 4.89 7.89
N VAL A 74 -9.70 5.51 8.48
CA VAL A 74 -10.82 6.13 7.74
C VAL A 74 -10.34 7.28 6.86
N LEU A 75 -9.31 8.01 7.32
CA LEU A 75 -8.80 9.23 6.70
C LEU A 75 -7.40 9.10 6.09
N CYS A 76 -6.83 7.89 6.01
CA CYS A 76 -5.47 7.65 5.52
C CYS A 76 -4.37 8.32 6.38
N ASN A 77 -4.63 8.49 7.66
CA ASN A 77 -3.72 9.10 8.64
C ASN A 77 -3.19 8.11 9.68
N GLU A 78 -3.51 6.84 9.51
CA GLU A 78 -3.07 5.75 10.38
C GLU A 78 -2.19 4.77 9.59
N ARG A 79 -1.38 3.99 10.31
CA ARG A 79 -0.66 2.86 9.73
C ARG A 79 -1.69 1.77 9.36
N PRO A 80 -1.57 1.12 8.19
CA PRO A 80 -2.42 -0.02 7.86
C PRO A 80 -2.40 -1.08 8.96
N SER A 81 -3.55 -1.70 9.19
CA SER A 81 -3.64 -2.87 10.05
C SER A 81 -2.83 -4.04 9.50
N GLY A 82 -2.26 -4.86 10.37
CA GLY A 82 -1.41 -6.00 9.99
C GLY A 82 0.01 -5.87 10.54
N CYS A 83 0.94 -6.61 9.92
CA CYS A 83 2.35 -6.64 10.32
C CYS A 83 3.07 -5.30 10.08
N GLY A 84 4.27 -5.21 10.66
CA GLY A 84 5.05 -3.98 10.74
C GLY A 84 4.73 -3.17 12.00
N LYS A 85 5.44 -2.06 12.17
CA LYS A 85 5.40 -1.26 13.41
C LYS A 85 5.73 0.20 13.15
N THR A 86 5.29 1.05 14.07
CA THR A 86 5.74 2.44 14.15
C THR A 86 6.97 2.51 15.04
N VAL A 87 8.03 3.14 14.55
CA VAL A 87 9.29 3.37 15.27
C VAL A 87 9.58 4.87 15.32
N GLN A 88 10.10 5.32 16.45
CA GLN A 88 10.51 6.71 16.62
C GLN A 88 11.95 6.87 16.10
N ALA A 89 12.13 7.83 15.21
CA ALA A 89 13.42 8.26 14.71
C ALA A 89 14.22 8.86 15.87
N SER A 90 15.50 8.53 15.91
CA SER A 90 16.45 9.13 16.83
C SER A 90 17.73 9.49 16.06
N SER A 91 18.55 10.35 16.63
CA SER A 91 19.88 10.65 16.08
C SER A 91 20.84 9.45 16.17
N ASN A 92 20.51 8.43 16.97
CA ASN A 92 21.30 7.23 17.11
C ASN A 92 20.84 6.18 16.09
N TRP A 93 21.81 5.59 15.40
CA TRP A 93 21.55 4.45 14.52
C TRP A 93 21.02 3.26 15.31
N THR A 94 20.04 2.58 14.74
CA THR A 94 19.45 1.37 15.31
C THR A 94 18.91 0.51 14.17
N ASP A 95 19.02 -0.80 14.31
CA ASP A 95 18.49 -1.76 13.33
C ASP A 95 16.99 -1.96 13.54
N LEU A 96 16.24 -1.92 12.43
CA LEU A 96 14.85 -2.31 12.40
C LEU A 96 14.76 -3.80 12.10
N VAL A 97 14.67 -4.62 13.15
CA VAL A 97 14.47 -6.08 13.02
C VAL A 97 13.02 -6.40 13.34
N ASP A 98 12.36 -7.18 12.48
CA ASP A 98 11.05 -7.74 12.74
C ASP A 98 11.02 -9.23 12.36
N ILE A 99 10.30 -10.03 13.13
CA ILE A 99 10.12 -11.46 12.86
C ILE A 99 8.67 -11.64 12.47
N LEU A 100 8.47 -11.95 11.19
CA LEU A 100 7.14 -12.09 10.64
C LEU A 100 6.65 -13.51 10.87
N ASN A 101 5.74 -13.67 11.81
CA ASN A 101 5.04 -14.94 12.07
C ASN A 101 3.93 -15.14 11.02
N ILE A 102 4.34 -15.27 9.77
CA ILE A 102 3.44 -15.47 8.63
C ILE A 102 2.85 -16.90 8.75
N SER A 103 1.53 -17.01 8.88
CA SER A 103 0.86 -18.31 8.99
C SER A 103 0.76 -18.98 7.63
N ASP A 104 1.12 -20.26 7.52
CA ASP A 104 1.03 -21.02 6.25
C ASP A 104 -0.38 -20.98 5.62
N ASP A 105 -1.43 -20.84 6.43
CA ASP A 105 -2.84 -20.77 6.01
C ASP A 105 -3.30 -19.44 5.37
N ASP A 106 -2.43 -18.43 5.23
CA ASP A 106 -2.80 -17.20 4.51
C ASP A 106 -2.95 -17.50 3.00
N PRO A 107 -4.14 -17.30 2.41
CA PRO A 107 -4.36 -17.55 0.99
C PRO A 107 -3.64 -16.55 0.08
N ASN A 108 -3.07 -15.46 0.61
CA ASN A 108 -2.36 -14.45 -0.17
C ASN A 108 -0.93 -14.89 -0.49
N GLU A 109 -0.56 -14.74 -1.76
CA GLU A 109 0.78 -15.10 -2.28
C GLU A 109 1.89 -14.16 -1.75
N TYR A 110 1.52 -12.96 -1.29
CA TYR A 110 2.45 -11.99 -0.74
C TYR A 110 1.90 -11.39 0.56
N THR A 111 2.82 -11.05 1.46
CA THR A 111 2.51 -10.31 2.69
C THR A 111 3.16 -8.93 2.63
N MET A 112 2.37 -7.88 2.90
CA MET A 112 2.85 -6.50 2.94
C MET A 112 2.91 -6.01 4.38
N CYS A 113 4.11 -5.67 4.85
CA CYS A 113 4.31 -5.11 6.18
C CYS A 113 4.61 -3.61 6.08
N ASN A 114 3.93 -2.84 6.93
CA ASN A 114 3.98 -1.38 6.87
C ASN A 114 4.73 -0.86 8.09
N TYR A 115 5.91 -0.27 7.87
CA TYR A 115 6.73 0.33 8.92
C TYR A 115 6.71 1.85 8.80
N TRP A 116 6.38 2.52 9.90
CA TRP A 116 6.36 3.98 9.99
C TRP A 116 7.54 4.45 10.83
N ILE A 117 8.30 5.40 10.29
CA ILE A 117 9.35 6.10 11.02
C ILE A 117 8.86 7.52 11.27
N GLU A 118 8.61 7.85 12.54
CA GLU A 118 8.08 9.13 12.98
C GLU A 118 9.14 9.90 13.78
N GLU A 119 9.12 11.22 13.73
CA GLU A 119 10.02 12.09 14.50
C GLU A 119 9.23 12.80 15.61
N GLU A 120 9.83 12.98 16.80
CA GLU A 120 9.11 13.51 17.98
C GLU A 120 8.53 14.92 17.80
N THR A 121 9.10 15.72 16.88
CA THR A 121 8.82 17.16 16.79
C THR A 121 8.25 17.64 15.45
N ASP A 122 8.08 16.74 14.48
CA ASP A 122 7.60 17.10 13.14
C ASP A 122 6.61 15.99 12.71
N ASP A 123 5.39 16.35 12.31
CA ASP A 123 4.37 15.41 11.76
C ASP A 123 4.83 14.76 10.42
N LYS A 124 6.12 14.86 10.08
CA LYS A 124 6.77 14.28 8.91
C LYS A 124 7.03 12.80 9.16
N ARG A 125 6.16 11.97 8.60
CA ARG A 125 6.31 10.51 8.59
C ARG A 125 7.15 10.07 7.39
N ARG A 126 8.23 9.32 7.62
CA ARG A 126 8.91 8.53 6.57
C ARG A 126 8.40 7.10 6.61
N ARG A 127 8.26 6.49 5.44
CA ARG A 127 7.67 5.16 5.27
C ARG A 127 8.69 4.20 4.68
N ILE A 128 8.68 2.98 5.20
CA ILE A 128 9.32 1.82 4.58
C ILE A 128 8.22 0.79 4.40
N GLU A 129 7.99 0.43 3.14
CA GLU A 129 7.11 -0.67 2.75
C GLU A 129 8.01 -1.84 2.42
N ASP A 130 7.73 -2.99 3.04
CA ASP A 130 8.44 -4.22 2.75
C ASP A 130 7.43 -5.24 2.22
N LEU A 131 7.70 -5.72 1.01
CA LEU A 131 6.90 -6.73 0.31
C LEU A 131 7.69 -8.03 0.32
N LEU A 132 7.12 -9.05 0.94
CA LEU A 132 7.76 -10.35 1.03
C LEU A 132 7.00 -11.37 0.18
N GLU A 133 7.71 -11.89 -0.81
CA GLU A 133 7.34 -13.05 -1.60
C GLU A 133 7.50 -14.31 -0.76
N ARG A 134 6.49 -15.18 -0.76
CA ARG A 134 6.66 -16.56 -0.27
C ARG A 134 7.44 -17.36 -1.31
N GLN A 135 8.62 -17.86 -0.93
CA GLN A 135 9.36 -18.87 -1.72
C GLN A 135 8.76 -20.27 -1.55
#